data_AF-A0A6P6XY04-F1
#
_entry.id   AF-A0A6P6XY04-F1
#
_cell.length_a   1.000
_cell.length_b   1.000
_cell.length_c   1.000
_cell.angle_alpha   90.00
_cell.angle_beta   90.00
_cell.angle_gamma   90.00
#
_symmetry.space_group_name_H-M   'P 1'
#
loop_
_entity.id
_entity.type
_entity.pdbx_description
1 polymer ?
#
loop_
_entity_poly.entity_id
_entity_poly.type
_entity_poly.pdbx_seq_one_letter_code
_entity_poly.pdbx_strand_id
1 'polypeptide(L)'
;MPTVWKYLFTDPKLFKTLLMEPSVAYQYRLIGPNKWKGARDAQINAIDRIQAALETNKIYTEKNQTKSLRSSLTSTIFMTIIVGLLMFVMFIRRSLNV
;
A
#
# COMPACT_ATOMS: atom_id res chain seq x y z
N MET A 1 20.68 -11.18 -9.24
CA MET A 1 19.75 -10.16 -8.71
C MET A 1 20.53 -9.20 -7.82
N PRO A 2 20.26 -7.88 -7.84
CA PRO A 2 20.93 -6.92 -6.95
C PRO A 2 20.70 -7.29 -5.48
N THR A 3 21.69 -7.02 -4.62
CA THR A 3 21.52 -7.21 -3.17
C THR A 3 20.54 -6.17 -2.63
N VAL A 4 19.27 -6.54 -2.49
CA VAL A 4 18.17 -5.67 -2.03
C VAL A 4 18.49 -5.02 -0.69
N TRP A 5 19.10 -5.77 0.23
CA TRP A 5 19.47 -5.33 1.58
C TRP A 5 20.35 -4.07 1.62
N LYS A 6 21.16 -3.82 0.58
CA LYS A 6 21.97 -2.60 0.51
C LYS A 6 21.11 -1.34 0.50
N TYR A 7 19.92 -1.42 -0.09
CA TYR A 7 19.01 -0.28 -0.24
C TYR A 7 18.22 0.03 1.03
N LEU A 8 18.20 -0.87 2.02
CA LEU A 8 17.44 -0.68 3.25
C LEU A 8 17.79 0.64 3.95
N PHE A 9 19.08 0.98 4.00
CA PHE A 9 19.56 2.20 4.65
C PHE A 9 19.83 3.36 3.68
N THR A 10 20.15 3.10 2.41
CA THR A 10 20.48 4.17 1.45
C THR A 10 19.26 4.72 0.72
N ASP A 11 18.28 3.87 0.42
CA ASP A 11 17.08 4.22 -0.35
C ASP A 11 15.89 3.34 0.07
N PRO A 12 15.26 3.66 1.23
CA PRO A 12 14.19 2.83 1.79
C PRO A 12 12.97 2.77 0.87
N LYS A 13 12.74 3.79 0.04
CA LYS A 13 11.66 3.80 -0.95
C LYS A 13 11.92 2.76 -2.03
N LEU A 14 13.11 2.77 -2.63
CA LEU A 14 13.50 1.76 -3.62
C LEU A 14 13.54 0.35 -3.01
N PHE A 15 14.00 0.21 -1.77
CA PHE A 15 13.98 -1.06 -1.05
C PHE A 15 12.57 -1.64 -0.92
N LYS A 16 11.62 -0.84 -0.44
CA LYS A 16 10.22 -1.26 -0.30
C LYS A 16 9.62 -1.67 -1.65
N THR A 17 9.87 -0.88 -2.69
CA THR A 17 9.46 -1.21 -4.05
C THR A 17 10.07 -2.55 -4.49
N LEU A 18 11.37 -2.77 -4.34
CA LEU A 18 11.99 -4.05 -4.74
C LEU A 18 11.50 -5.27 -3.93
N LEU A 19 11.01 -5.06 -2.70
CA LEU A 19 10.48 -6.12 -1.84
C LEU A 19 9.01 -6.45 -2.13
N MET A 20 8.18 -5.43 -2.39
CA MET A 20 6.72 -5.56 -2.49
C MET A 20 6.20 -5.53 -3.93
N GLU A 21 6.91 -4.87 -4.85
CA GLU A 21 6.51 -4.76 -6.25
C GLU A 21 7.07 -5.90 -7.10
N PRO A 22 6.43 -6.20 -8.24
CA PRO A 22 6.92 -7.20 -9.17
C PRO A 22 8.32 -6.89 -9.72
N SER A 23 9.08 -7.94 -9.98
CA SER A 23 10.40 -7.88 -10.58
C SER A 23 10.33 -7.40 -12.04
N VAL A 24 10.60 -6.10 -12.28
CA VAL A 24 10.68 -5.50 -13.62
C VAL A 24 12.13 -5.36 -14.12
N ALA A 25 12.33 -5.24 -15.43
CA ALA A 25 13.66 -5.24 -16.06
C ALA A 25 14.60 -4.12 -15.57
N TYR A 26 14.06 -3.01 -15.07
CA TYR A 26 14.85 -1.86 -14.59
C TYR A 26 15.75 -2.20 -13.41
N GLN A 27 15.37 -3.19 -12.59
CA GLN A 27 16.17 -3.63 -11.44
C GLN A 27 17.59 -4.08 -11.82
N TYR A 28 17.76 -4.64 -13.02
CA TYR A 28 19.05 -5.12 -13.51
C TYR A 28 19.96 -3.99 -13.98
N ARG A 29 19.42 -2.80 -14.22
CA ARG A 29 20.17 -1.60 -14.64
C ARG A 29 20.41 -0.61 -13.50
N LEU A 30 20.12 -0.99 -12.26
CA LEU A 30 20.41 -0.17 -11.07
C LEU A 30 21.91 -0.17 -10.71
N ILE A 31 22.61 -1.28 -11.01
CA ILE A 31 24.01 -1.49 -10.67
C ILE A 31 24.77 -2.13 -11.84
N GLY A 32 26.10 -2.09 -11.78
CA GLY A 32 26.97 -2.72 -12.77
C GLY A 32 27.40 -1.79 -13.92
N PRO A 33 28.22 -2.31 -14.85
CA PRO A 33 28.58 -1.62 -16.08
C PRO A 33 27.30 -1.47 -16.93
N ASN A 34 27.05 -0.27 -17.48
CA ASN A 34 25.80 0.11 -18.15
C ASN A 34 24.58 0.37 -17.23
N LYS A 35 24.82 0.85 -16.01
CA LYS A 35 23.74 1.38 -15.16
C LYS A 35 22.97 2.49 -15.90
N TRP A 36 21.64 2.43 -15.83
CA TRP A 36 20.80 3.48 -16.39
C TRP A 36 20.36 4.42 -15.27
N LYS A 37 20.69 5.72 -15.40
CA LYS A 37 20.37 6.73 -14.38
C LYS A 37 18.87 6.79 -14.06
N GLY A 38 18.01 6.54 -15.05
CA GLY A 38 16.55 6.51 -14.88
C GLY A 38 15.97 5.19 -14.36
N ALA A 39 16.79 4.15 -14.13
CA ALA A 39 16.31 2.83 -13.71
C ALA A 39 15.54 2.89 -12.39
N ARG A 40 16.02 3.72 -11.46
CA ARG A 40 15.38 3.94 -10.16
C ARG A 40 13.97 4.47 -10.30
N ASP A 41 13.82 5.58 -11.02
CA ASP A 41 12.51 6.24 -11.17
C ASP A 41 11.58 5.41 -12.05
N ALA A 42 12.12 4.70 -13.04
CA ALA A 42 11.35 3.79 -13.89
C ALA A 42 10.80 2.59 -13.11
N GLN A 43 11.55 2.07 -12.13
CA GLN A 43 11.12 1.01 -11.21
C GLN A 43 10.00 1.51 -10.30
N ILE A 44 10.22 2.61 -9.58
CA ILE A 44 9.25 3.17 -8.62
C ILE A 44 7.92 3.53 -9.31
N ASN A 45 7.98 4.08 -10.51
CA ASN A 45 6.79 4.50 -11.25
C ASN A 45 6.24 3.40 -12.17
N ALA A 46 6.72 2.16 -12.07
CA ALA A 46 6.31 1.09 -12.99
C ALA A 46 4.81 0.79 -12.90
N ILE A 47 4.31 0.65 -11.67
CA ILE A 47 2.89 0.39 -11.41
C ILE A 47 2.03 1.60 -11.80
N ASP A 48 2.48 2.82 -11.50
CA ASP A 48 1.76 4.04 -11.88
C ASP A 48 1.53 4.13 -13.39
N ARG A 49 2.52 3.71 -14.20
CA ARG A 49 2.36 3.67 -15.67
C ARG A 49 1.34 2.61 -16.12
N ILE A 50 1.33 1.45 -15.46
CA ILE A 50 0.36 0.39 -15.76
C ILE A 50 -1.05 0.88 -15.40
N GLN A 51 -1.21 1.50 -14.23
CA GLN A 51 -2.48 2.05 -13.79
C GLN A 51 -2.95 3.19 -14.69
N ALA A 52 -2.06 4.12 -15.06
CA ALA A 52 -2.39 5.21 -15.99
C ALA A 52 -2.88 4.71 -17.35
N ALA A 53 -2.37 3.57 -17.83
CA ALA A 53 -2.84 2.95 -19.07
C ALA A 53 -4.26 2.34 -18.94
N LEU A 54 -4.63 1.87 -17.74
CA LEU A 54 -5.96 1.31 -17.45
C LEU A 54 -6.99 2.42 -17.12
N GLU A 55 -6.57 3.50 -16.46
CA GLU A 55 -7.43 4.59 -15.97
C GLU A 55 -7.74 5.63 -17.05
N THR A 56 -8.26 5.19 -18.19
CA THR A 56 -8.62 6.07 -19.30
C THR A 56 -9.87 6.89 -19.02
N ASN A 57 -10.76 6.41 -18.15
CA ASN A 57 -12.01 7.10 -17.78
C ASN A 57 -11.89 7.75 -16.39
N LYS A 58 -11.63 9.05 -16.38
CA LYS A 58 -11.46 9.85 -15.15
C LYS A 58 -12.73 9.91 -14.30
N ILE A 59 -13.91 10.01 -14.93
CA ILE A 59 -15.20 10.10 -14.23
C ILE A 59 -15.50 8.82 -13.45
N TYR A 60 -15.22 7.66 -14.06
CA TYR A 60 -15.40 6.36 -13.41
C TYR A 60 -14.42 6.18 -12.23
N THR A 61 -13.17 6.60 -12.39
CA THR A 61 -12.13 6.50 -11.36
C THR A 61 -12.47 7.32 -10.11
N GLU A 62 -12.87 8.58 -10.28
CA GLU A 62 -13.35 9.47 -9.21
C GLU A 62 -14.53 8.85 -8.43
N LYS A 63 -15.50 8.29 -9.15
CA LYS A 63 -16.66 7.62 -8.55
C LYS A 63 -16.27 6.37 -7.77
N ASN A 64 -15.28 5.61 -8.22
CA ASN A 64 -14.80 4.44 -7.48
C ASN A 64 -13.97 4.81 -6.26
N GLN A 65 -13.12 5.82 -6.35
CA GLN A 65 -12.35 6.31 -5.22
C GLN A 65 -13.27 6.81 -4.11
N THR A 66 -14.27 7.63 -4.45
CA THR A 66 -15.28 8.10 -3.48
C THR A 66 -16.11 6.96 -2.89
N LYS A 67 -16.48 5.95 -3.69
CA LYS A 67 -17.14 4.73 -3.18
C LYS A 67 -16.25 3.91 -2.24
N SER A 68 -14.97 3.73 -2.57
CA SER A 68 -13.98 3.02 -1.76
C SER A 68 -13.80 3.69 -0.40
N LEU A 69 -13.63 5.02 -0.39
CA LEU A 69 -13.55 5.81 0.84
C LEU A 69 -14.80 5.69 1.70
N ARG A 70 -15.99 5.79 1.09
CA ARG A 70 -17.27 5.61 1.81
C ARG A 70 -17.39 4.22 2.43
N SER A 71 -17.04 3.17 1.67
CA SER A 71 -17.07 1.78 2.17
C SER A 71 -16.09 1.56 3.34
N SER A 72 -14.88 2.12 3.22
CA SER A 72 -13.86 2.06 4.29
C SER A 72 -14.32 2.79 5.56
N LEU A 73 -14.96 3.95 5.41
CA LEU A 73 -15.55 4.70 6.54
C LEU A 73 -16.71 3.95 7.19
N THR A 74 -17.60 3.31 6.41
CA THR A 74 -18.68 2.50 7.00
C THR A 74 -18.17 1.27 7.75
N SER A 75 -17.11 0.63 7.22
CA SER A 75 -16.51 -0.55 7.86
C SER A 75 -15.82 -0.19 9.18
N THR A 76 -15.11 0.94 9.23
CA THR A 76 -14.43 1.40 10.46
C THR A 76 -15.41 1.78 11.56
N ILE A 77 -16.49 2.49 11.23
CA ILE A 77 -17.56 2.84 12.20
C ILE A 77 -18.23 1.58 12.74
N PHE A 78 -18.48 0.58 11.91
CA PHE A 78 -19.07 -0.68 12.36
C PHE A 78 -18.17 -1.43 13.35
N MET A 79 -16.85 -1.47 13.09
CA MET A 79 -15.88 -2.12 13.99
C MET A 79 -15.76 -1.41 15.35
N THR A 80 -15.79 -0.07 15.39
CA THR A 80 -15.72 0.66 16.66
C THR A 80 -16.96 0.44 17.52
N ILE A 81 -18.15 0.35 16.92
CA ILE A 81 -19.40 0.05 17.62
C ILE A 81 -19.35 -1.35 18.25
N ILE A 82 -18.89 -2.36 17.50
CA ILE A 82 -18.76 -3.74 18.01
C ILE A 82 -17.82 -3.79 19.22
N VAL A 83 -16.64 -3.18 19.13
CA VAL A 83 -15.67 -3.16 20.23
C VAL A 83 -16.24 -2.43 21.44
N GLY A 84 -16.93 -1.31 21.24
CA GLY A 84 -17.61 -0.58 22.31
C GLY A 84 -18.69 -1.41 22.99
N LEU A 85 -19.49 -2.15 22.23
CA LEU A 85 -20.54 -3.02 22.76
C LEU A 85 -19.96 -4.20 23.54
N LEU A 86 -18.89 -4.82 23.06
CA LEU A 86 -18.17 -5.88 23.78
C LEU A 86 -17.61 -5.37 25.12
N MET A 87 -16.97 -4.19 25.11
CA MET A 87 -16.46 -3.54 26.33
C MET A 87 -17.58 -3.27 27.34
N PHE A 88 -18.74 -2.81 26.86
CA PHE A 88 -19.91 -2.57 27.70
C PHE A 88 -20.45 -3.87 28.33
N VAL A 89 -20.59 -4.94 27.54
CA VAL A 89 -21.02 -6.26 28.05
C VAL A 89 -20.04 -6.80 29.09
N MET A 90 -18.73 -6.65 28.85
CA MET A 90 -17.70 -7.04 29.82
C MET A 90 -17.78 -6.22 31.11
N PHE A 91 -18.11 -4.93 31.03
CA PHE A 91 -18.31 -4.07 32.20
C PHE A 91 -19.50 -4.53 33.05
N ILE A 92 -20.65 -4.82 32.44
CA ILE A 92 -21.83 -5.34 33.15
C ILE A 92 -21.54 -6.69 33.80
N ARG A 93 -20.87 -7.61 33.09
CA ARG A 93 -20.50 -8.91 33.64
C ARG A 93 -19.54 -8.80 34.82
N ARG A 94 -18.64 -7.81 34.80
CA ARG A 94 -17.75 -7.53 35.95
C ARG A 94 -18.51 -6.95 37.13
N SER A 95 -19.50 -6.09 36.89
CA SER A 95 -20.33 -5.49 37.95
C SER A 95 -21.25 -6.49 38.65
N LEU A 96 -21.66 -7.58 37.99
CA LEU A 96 -22.56 -8.59 38.57
C LEU A 96 -21.83 -9.74 39.29
N ASN A 97 -20.51 -9.87 39.12
CA ASN A 97 -19.67 -10.89 39.77
C ASN A 97 -18.90 -10.35 40.99
N VAL A 98 -19.32 -9.20 41.52
CA VAL A 98 -18.85 -8.58 42.79
C VAL A 98 -20.01 -8.64 43.77
#